data_AF-H9YU19-F1
#
_entry.id   AF-H9YU19-F1
#
_cell.length_a   1.000
_cell.length_b   1.000
_cell.length_c   1.000
_cell.angle_alpha   90.00
_cell.angle_beta   90.00
_cell.angle_gamma   90.00
#
_symmetry.space_group_name_H-M   'P 1'
#
loop_
_entity.id
_entity.type
_entity.pdbx_description
1 polymer ?
#
loop_
_entity_poly.entity_id
_entity_poly.type
_entity_poly.pdbx_seq_one_letter_code
_entity_poly.pdbx_strand_id
1 'polypeptide(L)'
;MFLTLVLVVGVILVWFLVIGGVCSWVWSRLIACSSSWASPYECGFIASSPKFDSFSFTYLSLLVFFVVFDLEISLLLNLPERVVGFSSFYYYFLFLVVLSLGFLSEFFWGYVRWGY
;
A
#
# COMPACT_ATOMS: atom_id res chain seq x y z
N MET A 1 32.64 1.50 24.74
CA MET A 1 33.15 2.18 23.53
C MET A 1 32.24 2.01 22.32
N PHE A 2 31.86 0.79 21.90
CA PHE A 2 30.94 0.61 20.77
C PHE A 2 29.54 1.22 21.02
N LEU A 3 28.93 0.94 22.17
CA LEU A 3 27.61 1.48 22.54
C LEU A 3 27.59 3.02 22.63
N THR A 4 28.66 3.62 23.17
CA THR A 4 28.81 5.07 23.25
C THR A 4 29.00 5.70 21.86
N LEU A 5 29.69 5.03 20.94
CA LEU A 5 29.81 5.49 19.55
C LEU A 5 28.47 5.46 18.81
N VAL A 6 27.70 4.37 18.97
CA VAL A 6 26.36 4.26 18.36
C VAL A 6 25.42 5.37 18.86
N LEU A 7 25.43 5.66 20.16
CA LEU A 7 24.63 6.75 20.74
C LEU A 7 25.04 8.13 20.21
N VAL A 8 26.35 8.40 20.10
CA VAL A 8 26.85 9.67 19.57
C VAL A 8 26.48 9.86 18.10
N VAL A 9 26.65 8.82 17.27
CA VAL A 9 26.24 8.87 15.85
C VAL A 9 24.73 9.07 15.72
N GLY A 10 23.94 8.36 16.54
CA GLY A 10 22.47 8.51 16.55
C GLY A 10 22.03 9.94 16.88
N VAL A 11 22.65 10.55 17.90
CA VAL A 11 22.36 11.95 18.26
C VAL A 11 22.72 12.90 17.12
N ILE A 12 23.89 12.75 16.50
CA ILE A 12 24.32 13.60 15.38
C ILE A 12 23.34 13.50 14.19
N LEU A 13 22.88 12.30 13.85
CA LEU A 13 21.90 12.10 12.76
C LEU A 13 20.56 12.78 13.06
N VAL A 14 20.05 12.65 14.30
CA VAL A 14 18.81 13.31 14.71
C VAL A 14 18.94 14.83 14.61
N TRP A 15 20.07 15.40 15.07
CA TRP A 15 20.34 16.83 14.95
C TRP A 15 20.36 17.30 13.50
N PHE A 16 20.99 16.54 12.60
CA PHE A 16 21.04 16.87 11.17
C PHE A 16 19.64 16.87 10.52
N LEU A 17 18.81 15.89 10.85
CA LEU A 17 17.43 15.81 10.35
C LEU A 17 16.57 16.97 10.85
N VAL A 18 16.71 17.34 12.13
CA VAL A 18 15.97 18.47 12.72
C VAL A 18 16.38 19.79 12.05
N ILE A 19 17.68 20.05 11.88
CA ILE A 19 18.17 21.27 11.24
C ILE A 19 17.70 21.31 9.78
N GLY A 20 17.85 20.22 9.01
CA GLY A 20 17.39 20.16 7.63
C GLY A 20 15.89 20.39 7.48
N GLY A 21 15.08 19.79 8.36
CA GLY A 21 13.63 19.97 8.39
C GLY A 21 13.22 21.41 8.70
N VAL A 22 13.83 22.03 9.72
CA VAL A 22 13.54 23.42 10.08
C VAL A 22 13.95 24.38 8.96
N CYS A 23 15.13 24.18 8.35
CA CYS A 23 15.58 24.98 7.22
C CYS A 23 14.61 24.89 6.03
N SER A 24 14.18 23.67 5.67
CA SER A 24 13.21 23.46 4.59
C SER A 24 11.85 24.12 4.90
N TRP A 25 11.43 24.09 6.17
CA TRP A 25 10.17 24.68 6.61
C TRP A 25 10.19 26.22 6.60
N VAL A 26 11.31 26.82 7.02
CA VAL A 26 11.49 28.28 6.92
C VAL A 26 11.56 28.72 5.46
N TRP A 27 12.28 27.97 4.62
CA TRP A 27 12.43 28.30 3.20
C TRP A 27 11.11 28.23 2.43
N SER A 28 10.27 27.22 2.72
CA SER A 28 8.95 27.09 2.07
C SER A 28 8.00 28.23 2.42
N ARG A 29 8.19 28.89 3.57
CA ARG A 29 7.39 30.06 3.98
C ARG A 29 7.90 31.37 3.37
N LEU A 30 9.20 31.47 3.10
CA LEU A 30 9.82 32.67 2.53
C LEU A 30 9.57 32.80 1.03
N ILE A 31 9.44 31.69 0.32
CA ILE A 31 9.04 31.69 -1.08
C ILE A 31 7.54 32.01 -1.16
N ALA A 32 7.19 33.20 -1.64
CA ALA A 32 5.82 33.51 -2.01
C ALA A 32 5.38 32.53 -3.11
N CYS A 33 4.48 31.61 -2.76
CA CYS A 33 3.98 30.61 -3.68
C CYS A 33 3.14 31.31 -4.76
N SER A 34 3.78 31.63 -5.89
CA SER A 34 3.06 32.20 -7.03
C SER A 34 2.07 31.17 -7.57
N SER A 35 0.90 31.64 -8.03
CA SER A 35 -0.22 30.76 -8.43
C SER A 35 0.15 29.70 -9.47
N SER A 36 1.21 29.93 -10.28
CA SER A 36 1.72 28.99 -11.28
C SER A 36 2.54 27.82 -10.70
N TRP A 37 3.08 27.98 -9.49
CA TRP A 37 3.81 26.92 -8.78
C TRP A 37 2.87 26.12 -7.86
N ALA A 38 1.74 26.72 -7.47
CA ALA A 38 0.72 26.09 -6.63
C ALA A 38 -0.40 25.39 -7.42
N SER A 39 -0.48 25.60 -8.75
CA SER A 39 -1.48 24.95 -9.61
C SER A 39 -1.11 23.49 -9.92
N PRO A 40 -2.10 22.60 -10.07
CA PRO A 40 -1.85 21.23 -10.52
C PRO A 40 -1.20 21.21 -11.92
N TYR A 41 -0.42 20.16 -12.19
CA TYR A 41 0.21 19.98 -13.50
C TYR A 41 -0.86 19.65 -14.56
N GLU A 42 -1.03 20.54 -15.53
CA GLU A 42 -2.06 20.43 -16.59
C GLU A 42 -1.45 20.25 -17.99
N CYS A 43 -0.24 19.69 -18.09
CA CYS A 43 0.47 19.51 -19.36
C CYS A 43 0.57 20.79 -20.23
N GLY A 44 0.52 21.98 -19.61
CA GLY A 44 0.58 23.28 -20.31
C GLY A 44 -0.76 23.78 -20.87
N PHE A 45 -1.87 23.07 -20.64
CA PHE A 45 -3.22 23.49 -21.00
C PHE A 45 -3.93 24.14 -19.82
N ILE A 46 -4.98 24.91 -20.11
CA ILE A 46 -5.87 25.49 -19.10
C ILE A 46 -6.93 24.44 -18.76
N ALA A 47 -7.07 24.08 -17.48
CA ALA A 47 -8.16 23.21 -17.02
C ALA A 47 -9.51 23.80 -17.42
N SER A 48 -10.12 23.19 -18.44
CA SER A 48 -11.42 23.57 -18.98
C SER A 48 -12.55 22.67 -18.46
N SER A 49 -12.23 21.60 -17.74
CA SER A 49 -13.21 20.62 -17.24
C SER A 49 -13.10 20.41 -15.73
N PRO A 50 -14.24 20.32 -15.01
CA PRO A 50 -14.22 19.85 -13.63
C PRO A 50 -13.65 18.43 -13.59
N LYS A 51 -12.84 18.13 -12.56
CA LYS A 51 -12.38 16.77 -12.28
C LYS A 51 -13.60 15.95 -11.84
N PHE A 52 -14.11 15.10 -12.73
CA PHE A 52 -15.07 14.08 -12.36
C PHE A 52 -14.31 12.92 -11.73
N ASP A 53 -14.53 12.68 -10.44
CA ASP A 53 -14.12 11.41 -9.84
C ASP A 53 -15.13 10.35 -10.27
N SER A 54 -14.80 9.63 -11.35
CA SER A 54 -15.57 8.47 -11.77
C SER A 54 -15.35 7.35 -10.77
N PHE A 55 -16.32 7.15 -9.86
CA PHE A 55 -16.33 5.98 -8.99
C PHE A 55 -16.44 4.72 -9.85
N SER A 56 -15.38 3.91 -9.90
CA SER A 56 -15.41 2.62 -10.58
C SER A 56 -15.60 1.50 -9.57
N PHE A 57 -16.59 0.65 -9.83
CA PHE A 57 -16.84 -0.57 -9.08
C PHE A 57 -15.67 -1.56 -9.13
N THR A 58 -14.78 -1.47 -10.14
CA THR A 58 -13.62 -2.35 -10.27
C THR A 58 -12.59 -2.15 -9.16
N TYR A 59 -12.38 -0.91 -8.70
CA TYR A 59 -11.46 -0.65 -7.59
C TYR A 59 -12.03 -1.18 -6.27
N LEU A 60 -13.34 -1.06 -6.07
CA LEU A 60 -14.01 -1.60 -4.90
C LEU A 60 -13.91 -3.13 -4.84
N SER A 61 -14.16 -3.83 -5.96
CA SER A 61 -14.06 -5.29 -6.01
C SER A 61 -12.63 -5.78 -5.77
N LEU A 62 -11.62 -5.11 -6.33
CA LEU A 62 -10.21 -5.43 -6.06
C LEU A 62 -9.85 -5.25 -4.59
N LEU A 63 -10.36 -4.21 -3.92
CA LEU A 63 -10.10 -3.97 -2.50
C LEU A 63 -10.72 -5.05 -1.62
N VAL A 64 -11.97 -5.44 -1.90
CA VAL A 64 -12.65 -6.52 -1.15
C VAL A 64 -11.92 -7.85 -1.37
N PHE A 65 -11.57 -8.18 -2.61
CA PHE A 65 -10.80 -9.38 -2.93
C PHE A 65 -9.46 -9.42 -2.17
N PHE A 66 -8.73 -8.29 -2.14
CA PHE A 66 -7.48 -8.19 -1.41
C PHE A 66 -7.64 -8.49 0.09
N VAL A 67 -8.67 -7.92 0.74
CA VAL A 67 -8.93 -8.15 2.17
C VAL A 67 -9.26 -9.62 2.47
N VAL A 68 -10.07 -10.26 1.63
CA VAL A 68 -10.43 -11.67 1.79
C VAL A 68 -9.20 -12.56 1.62
N PHE A 69 -8.41 -12.35 0.56
CA PHE A 69 -7.22 -13.15 0.29
C PHE A 69 -6.12 -12.97 1.36
N ASP A 70 -5.97 -11.77 1.93
CA ASP A 70 -5.02 -11.52 3.04
C ASP A 70 -5.41 -12.25 4.33
N LEU A 71 -6.72 -12.32 4.62
CA LEU A 71 -7.26 -13.10 5.74
C LEU A 71 -6.96 -14.60 5.54
N GLU A 72 -7.19 -15.11 4.33
CA GLU A 72 -6.94 -16.52 4.00
C GLU A 72 -5.45 -16.89 4.06
N ILE A 73 -4.55 -16.01 3.61
CA ILE A 73 -3.09 -16.21 3.77
C ILE A 73 -2.70 -16.20 5.25
N SER A 74 -3.27 -15.30 6.05
CA SER A 74 -3.00 -15.24 7.49
C SER A 74 -3.36 -16.55 8.21
N LEU A 75 -4.43 -17.22 7.75
CA LEU A 75 -4.79 -18.57 8.22
C LEU A 75 -3.78 -19.63 7.77
N LEU A 76 -3.31 -19.58 6.52
CA LEU A 76 -2.29 -20.49 6.01
C LEU A 76 -0.92 -20.31 6.71
N LEU A 77 -0.58 -19.11 7.16
CA LEU A 77 0.70 -18.84 7.80
C LEU A 77 0.82 -19.46 9.20
N ASN A 78 -0.32 -19.76 9.85
CA ASN A 78 -0.38 -20.49 11.12
C ASN A 78 -0.28 -22.02 10.96
N LEU A 79 -0.21 -22.53 9.71
CA LEU A 79 -0.13 -23.95 9.40
C LEU A 79 1.08 -24.69 9.99
N PRO A 80 2.35 -24.21 9.87
CA PRO A 80 3.52 -24.98 10.29
C PRO A 80 3.53 -25.29 11.80
N GLU A 81 2.87 -24.47 12.61
CA GLU A 81 2.77 -24.67 14.07
C GLU A 81 1.76 -25.76 14.47
N ARG A 82 0.84 -26.15 13.58
CA ARG A 82 -0.31 -27.01 13.90
C ARG A 82 -0.38 -28.34 13.14
N VAL A 83 0.57 -28.65 12.25
CA VAL A 83 0.55 -29.92 11.52
C VAL A 83 1.03 -31.06 12.43
N VAL A 84 0.10 -31.76 13.08
CA VAL A 84 0.40 -32.92 13.94
C VAL A 84 0.03 -34.26 13.28
N GLY A 85 -0.59 -34.27 12.09
CA GLY A 85 -0.92 -35.52 11.38
C GLY A 85 -1.46 -35.37 9.96
N PHE A 86 -1.55 -36.50 9.24
CA PHE A 86 -2.01 -36.58 7.85
C PHE A 86 -3.47 -36.13 7.65
N SER A 87 -4.33 -36.27 8.67
CA SER A 87 -5.72 -35.81 8.61
C SER A 87 -5.82 -34.28 8.51
N SER A 88 -4.97 -33.55 9.23
CA SER A 88 -4.91 -32.08 9.16
C SER A 88 -4.49 -31.60 7.78
N PHE A 89 -3.56 -32.30 7.12
CA PHE A 89 -3.13 -31.97 5.75
C PHE A 89 -4.28 -32.00 4.74
N TYR A 90 -5.21 -32.95 4.86
CA TYR A 90 -6.38 -33.04 3.98
C TYR A 90 -7.28 -31.80 4.07
N TYR A 91 -7.55 -31.30 5.28
CA TYR A 91 -8.36 -30.10 5.46
C TYR A 91 -7.70 -28.86 4.86
N TYR A 92 -6.38 -28.72 4.98
CA TYR A 92 -5.64 -27.62 4.36
C TYR A 92 -5.60 -27.71 2.83
N PHE A 93 -5.46 -28.92 2.28
CA PHE A 93 -5.54 -29.12 0.84
C PHE A 93 -6.93 -28.75 0.32
N LEU A 94 -7.99 -29.17 1.01
CA LEU A 94 -9.37 -28.79 0.67
C LEU A 94 -9.55 -27.27 0.73
N PHE A 95 -9.02 -26.61 1.77
CA PHE A 95 -9.03 -25.16 1.89
C PHE A 95 -8.35 -24.46 0.70
N LEU A 96 -7.17 -24.91 0.27
CA LEU A 96 -6.49 -24.39 -0.91
C LEU A 96 -7.29 -24.59 -2.20
N VAL A 97 -7.98 -25.73 -2.35
CA VAL A 97 -8.84 -25.97 -3.51
C VAL A 97 -10.00 -24.97 -3.53
N VAL A 98 -10.69 -24.76 -2.41
CA VAL A 98 -11.77 -23.77 -2.31
C VAL A 98 -11.26 -22.37 -2.64
N LEU A 99 -10.09 -22.00 -2.12
CA LEU A 99 -9.44 -20.72 -2.40
C LEU A 99 -9.19 -20.54 -3.91
N SER A 100 -8.57 -21.54 -4.55
CA SER A 100 -8.29 -21.48 -5.99
C SER A 100 -9.55 -21.39 -6.85
N LEU A 101 -10.64 -22.06 -6.44
CA LEU A 101 -11.93 -21.97 -7.12
C LEU A 101 -12.59 -20.60 -6.95
N GLY A 102 -12.52 -20.02 -5.75
CA GLY A 102 -13.01 -18.66 -5.48
C GLY A 102 -12.33 -17.63 -6.39
N PHE A 103 -10.99 -17.67 -6.42
CA PHE A 103 -10.20 -16.79 -7.29
C PHE A 103 -10.53 -16.98 -8.78
N LEU A 104 -10.62 -18.23 -9.25
CA LEU A 104 -10.97 -18.50 -10.64
C LEU A 104 -12.36 -17.93 -10.99
N SER A 105 -13.34 -18.07 -10.11
CA SER A 105 -14.69 -17.56 -10.35
C SER A 105 -14.71 -16.04 -10.54
N GLU A 106 -14.01 -15.30 -9.69
CA GLU A 106 -13.90 -13.84 -9.78
C GLU A 106 -13.11 -13.39 -11.01
N PHE A 107 -12.09 -14.16 -11.39
CA PHE A 107 -11.33 -13.94 -12.61
C PHE A 107 -12.22 -14.08 -13.86
N PHE A 108 -13.05 -15.12 -13.93
CA PHE A 108 -13.96 -15.34 -15.06
C PHE A 108 -15.08 -14.28 -15.13
N TRP A 109 -15.57 -13.78 -14.00
CA TRP A 109 -16.52 -12.66 -13.99
C TRP A 109 -15.92 -11.32 -14.43
N GLY A 110 -14.59 -11.22 -14.53
CA GLY A 110 -13.92 -10.04 -15.05
C GLY A 110 -13.75 -8.90 -14.05
N TYR A 111 -14.02 -9.13 -12.76
CA TYR A 111 -13.77 -8.13 -11.70
C TYR A 111 -12.29 -7.77 -11.54
N VAL A 112 -11.40 -8.68 -11.95
CA VAL A 112 -9.94 -8.52 -11.94
C VAL A 112 -9.40 -7.90 -13.24
N ARG A 113 -10.23 -7.81 -14.29
CA ARG A 113 -9.78 -7.23 -15.56
C ARG A 113 -9.64 -5.72 -15.43
N TRP A 114 -8.41 -5.25 -15.54
CA TRP A 114 -8.15 -3.85 -15.84
C TRP A 114 -8.44 -3.60 -17.32
N GLY A 115 -9.61 -3.03 -17.60
CA GLY A 115 -9.93 -2.41 -18.88
C GLY A 115 -9.59 -0.93 -18.80
N TYR A 116 -8.86 -0.44 -19.80
CA TYR A 116 -8.69 1.00 -20.07
C TYR A 116 -10.04 1.61 -20.45
#